data_AF-A0A9W9DTG8-F1
#
_entry.id   AF-A0A9W9DTG8-F1
#
_cell.length_a   1.000
_cell.length_b   1.000
_cell.length_c   1.000
_cell.angle_alpha   90.00
_cell.angle_beta   90.00
_cell.angle_gamma   90.00
#
_symmetry.space_group_name_H-M   'P 1'
#
loop_
_entity.id
_entity.type
_entity.pdbx_description
1 polymer ?
#
loop_
_entity_poly.entity_id
_entity_poly.type
_entity_poly.pdbx_seq_one_letter_code
_entity_poly.pdbx_strand_id
1 'polypeptide(L)'
;MKPEHKPLKAYRKISLICVSLLFAAFVLLLLVGISLPIVHPVYIMRVYATPSGPPTSLDTELRFGVWGVCAYSQLNRPSFLDDNGLCYGPRLGYQNVIPSVILSEIGLSQALLDAALKGLLAVLIIHIIAAGFSLAALFASLFLASRGMTILSLVLAVITAILSTVVFAVDAVVAEVAKAKIPALTADLSVGVGNAVWMVLGALVASWLGVIFISARACFCCGVRRRDIRDYKF
;
A
#
# COMPACT_ATOMS: atom_id res chain seq x y z
N MET A 1 -20.98 -31.07 -14.23
CA MET A 1 -20.43 -29.69 -14.30
C MET A 1 -19.82 -29.47 -15.68
N LYS A 2 -20.27 -28.49 -16.46
CA LYS A 2 -19.73 -28.23 -17.81
C LYS A 2 -18.25 -27.78 -17.72
N PRO A 3 -17.39 -28.12 -18.70
CA PRO A 3 -15.96 -27.81 -18.66
C PRO A 3 -15.65 -26.31 -18.57
N GLU A 4 -16.60 -25.45 -18.94
CA GLU A 4 -16.57 -23.99 -18.83
C GLU A 4 -16.62 -23.44 -17.39
N HIS A 5 -16.97 -24.27 -16.40
CA HIS A 5 -17.04 -23.86 -14.98
C HIS A 5 -15.82 -24.31 -14.16
N LYS A 6 -14.88 -25.04 -14.77
CA LYS A 6 -13.66 -25.47 -14.07
C LYS A 6 -12.65 -24.31 -14.04
N PRO A 7 -12.11 -23.93 -12.86
CA PRO A 7 -11.12 -22.86 -12.77
C PRO A 7 -9.88 -23.22 -13.59
N LEU A 8 -9.26 -22.21 -14.22
CA LEU A 8 -8.00 -22.34 -14.97
C LEU A 8 -7.99 -23.30 -16.20
N LYS A 9 -9.13 -23.88 -16.59
CA LYS A 9 -9.18 -24.86 -17.69
C LYS A 9 -9.00 -24.20 -19.08
N ALA A 10 -9.52 -22.98 -19.26
CA ALA A 10 -9.34 -22.19 -20.48
C ALA A 10 -8.46 -20.95 -20.22
N TYR A 11 -7.60 -20.60 -21.18
CA TYR A 11 -6.70 -19.42 -21.12
C TYR A 11 -5.77 -19.39 -19.89
N ARG A 12 -5.26 -20.56 -19.48
CA ARG A 12 -4.42 -20.76 -18.29
C ARG A 12 -3.28 -19.75 -18.13
N LYS A 13 -2.57 -19.40 -19.21
CA LYS A 13 -1.46 -18.42 -19.18
C LYS A 13 -1.93 -17.03 -18.76
N ILE A 14 -3.00 -16.52 -19.39
CA ILE A 14 -3.55 -15.20 -19.11
C ILE A 14 -4.13 -15.18 -17.69
N SER A 15 -4.90 -16.22 -17.32
CA SER A 15 -5.47 -16.33 -15.97
C SER A 15 -4.39 -16.35 -14.89
N LEU A 16 -3.30 -17.11 -15.06
CA LEU A 16 -2.18 -17.11 -14.11
C LEU A 16 -1.50 -15.75 -14.00
N ILE A 17 -1.27 -15.05 -15.12
CA ILE A 17 -0.69 -13.69 -15.10
C ILE A 17 -1.61 -12.74 -14.35
N CYS A 18 -2.92 -12.70 -14.66
CA CYS A 18 -3.88 -11.84 -13.99
C CYS A 18 -3.97 -12.12 -12.48
N VAL A 19 -4.07 -13.40 -12.11
CA VAL A 19 -4.12 -13.83 -10.70
C VAL A 19 -2.86 -13.37 -9.96
N SER A 20 -1.67 -13.54 -10.57
CA SER A 20 -0.41 -13.15 -9.93
C SER A 20 -0.30 -11.64 -9.75
N LEU A 21 -0.71 -10.86 -10.76
CA LEU A 21 -0.69 -9.39 -10.69
C LEU A 21 -1.70 -8.85 -9.65
N LEU A 22 -2.92 -9.38 -9.64
CA LEU A 22 -3.95 -8.98 -8.66
C LEU A 22 -3.58 -9.45 -7.25
N PHE A 23 -2.95 -10.61 -7.10
CA PHE A 23 -2.44 -11.07 -5.81
C PHE A 23 -1.32 -10.16 -5.29
N ALA A 24 -0.37 -9.79 -6.15
CA ALA A 24 0.68 -8.85 -5.78
C ALA A 24 0.09 -7.49 -5.38
N ALA A 25 -0.86 -6.95 -6.14
CA ALA A 25 -1.55 -5.71 -5.80
C ALA A 25 -2.29 -5.81 -4.45
N PHE A 26 -3.00 -6.91 -4.21
CA PHE A 26 -3.67 -7.19 -2.93
C PHE A 26 -2.68 -7.16 -1.76
N VAL A 27 -1.58 -7.92 -1.84
CA VAL A 27 -0.57 -8.00 -0.77
C VAL A 27 0.07 -6.64 -0.52
N LEU A 28 0.45 -5.91 -1.58
CA LEU A 28 1.07 -4.60 -1.45
C LEU A 28 0.13 -3.58 -0.81
N LEU A 29 -1.12 -3.48 -1.26
CA LEU A 29 -2.12 -2.57 -0.68
C LEU A 29 -2.45 -2.93 0.77
N LEU A 30 -2.54 -4.23 1.07
CA LEU A 30 -2.79 -4.71 2.42
C LEU A 30 -1.61 -4.39 3.35
N LEU A 31 -0.37 -4.64 2.92
CA LEU A 31 0.82 -4.35 3.73
C LEU A 31 0.98 -2.85 4.01
N VAL A 32 0.66 -1.99 3.04
CA VAL A 32 0.69 -0.53 3.27
C VAL A 32 -0.44 -0.11 4.21
N GLY A 33 -1.65 -0.67 4.03
CA GLY A 33 -2.78 -0.45 4.93
C GLY A 33 -2.54 -0.98 6.35
N ILE A 34 -1.67 -1.97 6.54
CA ILE A 34 -1.30 -2.55 7.86
C ILE A 34 0.14 -2.15 8.25
N SER A 35 0.66 -1.05 7.70
CA SER A 35 2.02 -0.56 8.04
C SER A 35 2.14 -0.20 9.53
N LEU A 36 3.33 0.30 9.96
CA LEU A 36 3.67 0.66 11.35
C LEU A 36 2.44 1.06 12.21
N PRO A 37 2.25 0.43 13.40
CA PRO A 37 3.25 -0.29 14.17
C PRO A 37 3.23 -1.80 13.94
N ILE A 38 2.38 -2.33 13.06
CA ILE A 38 2.22 -3.78 12.91
C ILE A 38 3.33 -4.37 12.03
N VAL A 39 3.76 -3.62 11.00
CA VAL A 39 4.87 -4.01 10.11
C VAL A 39 5.97 -2.95 10.17
N HIS A 40 6.92 -3.15 11.08
CA HIS A 40 8.02 -2.22 11.32
C HIS A 40 8.93 -1.87 10.12
N PRO A 41 9.20 -2.76 9.14
CA PRO A 41 10.01 -2.39 7.98
C PRO A 41 9.25 -1.53 6.94
N VAL A 42 7.92 -1.40 7.06
CA VAL A 42 7.10 -0.62 6.12
C VAL A 42 6.79 0.73 6.74
N TYR A 43 7.56 1.73 6.33
CA TYR A 43 7.39 3.13 6.74
C TYR A 43 7.17 4.02 5.52
N ILE A 44 6.46 5.14 5.73
CA ILE A 44 6.23 6.17 4.70
C ILE A 44 7.39 7.15 4.70
N MET A 45 7.90 7.50 5.88
CA MET A 45 9.01 8.42 6.03
C MET A 45 9.93 8.03 7.17
N ARG A 46 11.20 8.40 7.03
CA ARG A 46 12.18 8.35 8.10
C ARG A 46 12.78 9.74 8.30
N VAL A 47 12.96 10.11 9.55
CA VAL A 47 13.65 11.32 9.97
C VAL A 47 14.83 10.86 10.82
N TYR A 48 16.03 11.30 10.49
CA TYR A 48 17.24 10.91 11.21
C TYR A 48 18.12 12.14 11.41
N ALA A 49 18.71 12.24 12.60
CA ALA A 49 19.75 13.21 12.87
C ALA A 49 20.99 12.89 12.01
N THR A 50 21.64 13.89 11.42
CA THR A 50 22.94 13.68 10.76
C THR A 50 24.04 13.70 11.82
N PRO A 51 24.65 12.55 12.17
CA PRO A 51 25.64 12.52 13.24
C PRO A 51 26.91 13.25 12.82
N SER A 52 27.34 14.22 13.64
CA SER A 52 28.62 14.93 13.53
C SER A 52 29.70 14.33 14.45
N GLY A 53 29.64 13.02 14.72
CA GLY A 53 30.55 12.33 15.65
C GLY A 53 30.35 10.80 15.72
N PRO A 54 31.05 10.10 16.62
CA PRO A 54 30.87 8.66 16.83
C PRO A 54 29.44 8.33 17.26
N PRO A 55 28.88 7.16 16.87
CA PRO A 55 27.49 6.82 17.13
C PRO A 55 27.22 6.75 18.64
N THR A 56 26.40 7.67 19.14
CA THR A 56 25.98 7.71 20.54
C THR A 56 24.51 7.34 20.67
N SER A 57 24.06 7.00 21.88
CA SER A 57 22.64 6.70 22.16
C SER A 57 21.68 7.87 21.89
N LEU A 58 22.20 9.06 21.56
CA LEU A 58 21.45 10.27 21.23
C LEU A 58 21.12 10.40 19.74
N ASP A 59 21.75 9.60 18.86
CA ASP A 59 21.42 9.54 17.44
C ASP A 59 20.12 8.74 17.25
N THR A 60 19.03 9.48 17.12
CA THR A 60 17.68 8.94 17.02
C THR A 60 17.18 8.95 15.56
N GLU A 61 16.63 7.81 15.12
CA GLU A 61 15.91 7.64 13.86
C GLU A 61 14.41 7.48 14.18
N LEU A 62 13.59 8.38 13.68
CA LEU A 62 12.14 8.33 13.80
C LEU A 62 11.54 7.85 12.47
N ARG A 63 10.76 6.76 12.52
CA ARG A 63 10.04 6.24 11.35
C ARG A 63 8.56 6.47 11.51
N PHE A 64 7.96 7.13 10.52
CA PHE A 64 6.54 7.40 10.45
C PHE A 64 5.90 6.43 9.47
N GLY A 65 4.84 5.74 9.91
CA GLY A 65 3.93 4.99 9.03
C GLY A 65 2.48 5.38 9.27
N VAL A 66 1.56 4.63 8.67
CA VAL A 66 0.13 5.00 8.62
C VAL A 66 -0.51 4.95 10.01
N TRP A 67 -0.11 4.01 10.84
CA TRP A 67 -0.56 3.90 12.22
C TRP A 67 0.55 4.30 13.20
N GLY A 68 1.27 5.39 12.92
CA GLY A 68 2.04 6.08 13.94
C GLY A 68 3.54 6.07 13.73
N VAL A 69 4.28 6.23 14.81
CA VAL A 69 5.70 6.53 14.78
C VAL A 69 6.47 5.57 15.67
N CYS A 70 7.61 5.09 15.19
CA CYS A 70 8.54 4.33 16.01
C CYS A 70 9.89 5.05 16.08
N ALA A 71 10.44 5.13 17.29
CA ALA A 71 11.74 5.69 17.57
C ALA A 71 12.78 4.58 17.71
N TYR A 72 13.88 4.75 17.00
CA TYR A 72 15.04 3.86 16.99
C TYR A 72 16.28 4.64 17.38
N SER A 73 17.24 3.97 18.01
CA SER A 73 18.58 4.50 18.30
C SER A 73 19.60 3.75 17.44
N GLN A 74 20.74 4.36 17.11
CA GLN A 74 21.82 3.67 16.38
C GLN A 74 22.32 2.38 17.08
N LEU A 75 22.17 2.27 18.40
CA LEU A 75 22.49 1.05 19.15
C LEU A 75 21.46 -0.09 18.95
N ASN A 76 20.22 0.26 18.61
CA ASN A 76 19.11 -0.68 18.36
C ASN A 76 18.54 -0.42 16.96
N ARG A 77 19.39 -0.63 15.95
CA ARG A 77 18.95 -0.51 14.55
C ARG A 77 17.94 -1.63 14.26
N PRO A 78 16.75 -1.32 13.75
CA PRO A 78 15.73 -2.32 13.47
C PRO A 78 16.23 -3.30 12.41
N SER A 79 16.13 -4.59 12.73
CA SER A 79 16.43 -5.71 11.84
C SER A 79 15.16 -6.55 11.64
N PHE A 80 15.14 -7.42 10.63
CA PHE A 80 13.99 -8.31 10.41
C PHE A 80 13.71 -9.29 11.55
N LEU A 81 14.67 -9.50 12.46
CA LEU A 81 14.62 -10.50 13.53
C LEU A 81 14.58 -9.89 14.94
N ASP A 82 15.02 -8.64 15.09
CA ASP A 82 15.11 -7.97 16.39
C ASP A 82 14.73 -6.50 16.20
N ASP A 83 13.67 -6.11 16.88
CA ASP A 83 12.99 -4.84 16.68
C ASP A 83 12.54 -4.23 18.00
N ASN A 84 13.52 -3.67 18.71
CA ASN A 84 13.37 -3.08 20.03
C ASN A 84 13.03 -1.57 19.96
N GLY A 85 12.37 -1.14 18.87
CA GLY A 85 11.93 0.23 18.68
C GLY A 85 10.82 0.62 19.64
N LEU A 86 10.89 1.84 20.19
CA LEU A 86 9.80 2.39 20.99
C LEU A 86 8.73 2.94 20.03
N CYS A 87 7.65 2.18 19.87
CA CYS A 87 6.55 2.50 18.97
C CYS A 87 5.38 3.18 19.67
N TYR A 88 4.95 4.30 19.09
CA TYR A 88 3.80 5.09 19.49
C TYR A 88 2.79 5.11 18.32
N GLY A 89 1.67 4.42 18.47
CA GLY A 89 0.60 4.36 17.44
C GLY A 89 -0.55 5.35 17.67
N PRO A 90 -1.35 5.72 16.65
CA PRO A 90 -2.62 6.38 16.80
C PRO A 90 -3.57 5.36 17.41
N ARG A 91 -3.94 5.61 18.66
CA ARG A 91 -5.02 4.86 19.28
C ARG A 91 -6.34 5.50 18.87
N LEU A 92 -7.31 4.68 18.48
CA LEU A 92 -8.70 5.12 18.39
C LEU A 92 -9.09 5.66 19.78
N GLY A 93 -9.30 6.98 19.87
CA GLY A 93 -9.43 7.68 21.15
C GLY A 93 -8.47 8.85 21.23
N TYR A 94 -8.80 9.92 20.52
CA TYR A 94 -8.10 11.20 20.62
C TYR A 94 -8.47 11.89 21.93
N GLN A 95 -7.74 11.56 22.99
CA GLN A 95 -7.61 12.34 24.21
C GLN A 95 -6.34 11.85 24.93
N ASN A 96 -5.32 12.73 25.00
CA ASN A 96 -4.25 12.71 26.02
C ASN A 96 -3.00 11.83 25.82
N VAL A 97 -2.56 11.51 24.60
CA VAL A 97 -1.35 10.64 24.43
C VAL A 97 -0.11 11.36 23.89
N ILE A 98 -0.23 12.54 23.28
CA ILE A 98 0.95 13.37 22.99
C ILE A 98 1.14 14.32 24.16
N PRO A 99 2.23 14.21 24.95
CA PRO A 99 2.52 15.16 26.00
C PRO A 99 2.54 16.56 25.41
N SER A 100 1.79 17.49 26.03
CA SER A 100 1.71 18.91 25.66
C SER A 100 3.07 19.59 25.51
N VAL A 101 4.13 19.00 26.08
CA VAL A 101 5.53 19.42 25.97
C VAL A 101 6.07 19.35 24.55
N ILE A 102 5.69 18.34 23.76
CA ILE A 102 6.12 18.24 22.35
C ILE A 102 5.33 19.23 21.50
N LEU A 103 4.00 19.35 21.73
CA LEU A 103 3.11 20.25 20.98
C LEU A 103 3.46 21.75 21.11
N SER A 104 4.00 22.17 22.26
CA SER A 104 4.47 23.55 22.47
C SER A 104 5.80 23.88 21.78
N GLU A 105 6.65 22.88 21.53
CA GLU A 105 7.95 23.04 20.85
C GLU A 105 7.80 23.10 19.31
N ILE A 106 6.80 22.40 18.74
CA ILE A 106 6.53 22.37 17.29
C ILE A 106 5.45 23.37 16.81
N GLY A 107 4.83 24.15 17.70
CA GLY A 107 3.85 25.19 17.35
C GLY A 107 2.59 24.69 16.62
N LEU A 108 2.26 23.40 16.76
CA LEU A 108 1.19 22.76 16.00
C LEU A 108 -0.15 22.81 16.77
N SER A 109 -1.17 23.42 16.19
CA SER A 109 -2.49 23.54 16.83
C SER A 109 -3.21 22.18 16.91
N GLN A 110 -3.95 21.92 17.99
CA GLN A 110 -4.69 20.66 18.17
C GLN A 110 -5.73 20.41 17.06
N ALA A 111 -6.33 21.46 16.50
CA ALA A 111 -7.28 21.35 15.39
C ALA A 111 -6.61 20.87 14.08
N LEU A 112 -5.36 21.28 13.83
CA LEU A 112 -4.60 20.81 12.67
C LEU A 112 -4.19 19.34 12.84
N LEU A 113 -3.87 18.96 14.08
CA LEU A 113 -3.57 17.58 14.44
C LEU A 113 -4.78 16.68 14.15
N ASP A 114 -5.96 17.01 14.70
CA ASP A 114 -7.22 16.27 14.50
C ASP A 114 -7.59 16.13 13.02
N ALA A 115 -7.44 17.19 12.23
CA ALA A 115 -7.66 17.16 10.80
C ALA A 115 -6.69 16.21 10.07
N ALA A 116 -5.40 16.22 10.43
CA ALA A 116 -4.40 15.35 9.85
C ALA A 116 -4.67 13.87 10.14
N LEU A 117 -5.08 13.52 11.36
CA LEU A 117 -5.39 12.12 11.71
C LEU A 117 -6.65 11.62 11.03
N LYS A 118 -7.67 12.47 10.96
CA LYS A 118 -8.89 12.13 10.23
C LYS A 118 -8.60 11.89 8.76
N GLY A 119 -7.71 12.70 8.17
CA GLY A 119 -7.18 12.49 6.82
C GLY A 119 -6.42 11.16 6.70
N LEU A 120 -5.51 10.86 7.61
CA LEU A 120 -4.71 9.63 7.58
C LEU A 120 -5.57 8.37 7.73
N LEU A 121 -6.58 8.41 8.61
CA LEU A 121 -7.55 7.33 8.79
C LEU A 121 -8.43 7.16 7.55
N ALA A 122 -8.82 8.24 6.87
CA ALA A 122 -9.55 8.16 5.62
C ALA A 122 -8.71 7.50 4.51
N VAL A 123 -7.43 7.88 4.37
CA VAL A 123 -6.49 7.30 3.40
C VAL A 123 -6.30 5.80 3.64
N LEU A 124 -6.16 5.40 4.90
CA LEU A 124 -6.05 4.02 5.33
C LEU A 124 -7.27 3.18 4.94
N ILE A 125 -8.48 3.68 5.16
CA ILE A 125 -9.71 2.96 4.79
C ILE A 125 -9.72 2.67 3.28
N ILE A 126 -9.28 3.62 2.46
CA ILE A 126 -9.24 3.45 1.01
C ILE A 126 -8.26 2.33 0.60
N HIS A 127 -7.11 2.21 1.27
CA HIS A 127 -6.16 1.12 1.01
C HIS A 127 -6.78 -0.27 1.24
N ILE A 128 -7.45 -0.47 2.37
CA ILE A 128 -8.07 -1.76 2.72
C ILE A 128 -9.25 -2.07 1.80
N ILE A 129 -10.06 -1.07 1.45
CA ILE A 129 -11.13 -1.23 0.48
C ILE A 129 -10.54 -1.65 -0.89
N ALA A 130 -9.50 -0.96 -1.35
CA ALA A 130 -8.83 -1.28 -2.62
C ALA A 130 -8.24 -2.70 -2.61
N ALA A 131 -7.64 -3.13 -1.49
CA ALA A 131 -7.17 -4.50 -1.31
C ALA A 131 -8.33 -5.52 -1.40
N GLY A 132 -9.48 -5.24 -0.77
CA GLY A 132 -10.68 -6.07 -0.85
C GLY A 132 -11.20 -6.24 -2.28
N PHE A 133 -11.26 -5.14 -3.05
CA PHE A 133 -11.62 -5.19 -4.48
C PHE A 133 -10.61 -5.99 -5.31
N SER A 134 -9.32 -5.85 -5.02
CA SER A 134 -8.25 -6.61 -5.68
C SER A 134 -8.41 -8.11 -5.46
N LEU A 135 -8.71 -8.51 -4.22
CA LEU A 135 -8.96 -9.91 -3.86
C LEU A 135 -10.22 -10.46 -4.54
N ALA A 136 -11.31 -9.68 -4.58
CA ALA A 136 -12.52 -10.08 -5.30
C ALA A 136 -12.26 -10.23 -6.81
N ALA A 137 -11.50 -9.31 -7.41
CA ALA A 137 -11.11 -9.37 -8.82
C ALA A 137 -10.26 -10.62 -9.11
N LEU A 138 -9.36 -10.99 -8.20
CA LEU A 138 -8.52 -12.19 -8.27
C LEU A 138 -9.39 -13.45 -8.34
N PHE A 139 -10.34 -13.61 -7.41
CA PHE A 139 -11.23 -14.78 -7.41
C PHE A 139 -12.06 -14.86 -8.70
N ALA A 140 -12.58 -13.73 -9.18
CA ALA A 140 -13.30 -13.69 -10.44
C ALA A 140 -12.41 -14.07 -11.66
N SER A 141 -11.12 -13.70 -11.63
CA SER A 141 -10.15 -13.99 -12.69
C SER A 141 -9.75 -15.48 -12.80
N LEU A 142 -10.09 -16.32 -11.82
CA LEU A 142 -9.91 -17.78 -11.92
C LEU A 142 -10.92 -18.42 -12.90
N PHE A 143 -12.05 -17.74 -13.14
CA PHE A 143 -13.16 -18.22 -13.95
C PHE A 143 -13.29 -17.47 -15.28
N LEU A 144 -12.16 -17.13 -15.91
CA LEU A 144 -12.11 -16.44 -17.23
C LEU A 144 -12.67 -17.27 -18.40
N ALA A 145 -13.18 -18.48 -18.17
CA ALA A 145 -13.95 -19.21 -19.18
C ALA A 145 -15.38 -18.67 -19.32
N SER A 146 -15.99 -18.23 -18.22
CA SER A 146 -17.33 -17.62 -18.22
C SER A 146 -17.27 -16.16 -18.66
N ARG A 147 -18.19 -15.75 -19.55
CA ARG A 147 -18.29 -14.35 -19.99
C ARG A 147 -18.66 -13.43 -18.81
N GLY A 148 -19.62 -13.84 -17.99
CA GLY A 148 -20.07 -13.06 -16.83
C GLY A 148 -18.93 -12.84 -15.82
N MET A 149 -18.21 -13.90 -15.47
CA MET A 149 -17.09 -13.80 -14.52
C MET A 149 -15.95 -12.93 -15.04
N THR A 150 -15.73 -12.90 -16.36
CA THR A 150 -14.72 -12.00 -16.92
C THR A 150 -15.13 -10.54 -16.84
N ILE A 151 -16.39 -10.22 -17.20
CA ILE A 151 -16.88 -8.84 -17.10
C ILE A 151 -16.82 -8.38 -15.64
N LEU A 152 -17.24 -9.24 -14.70
CA LEU A 152 -17.13 -8.97 -13.27
C LEU A 152 -15.67 -8.72 -12.84
N SER A 153 -14.75 -9.61 -13.24
CA SER A 153 -13.31 -9.46 -12.94
C SER A 153 -12.75 -8.16 -13.52
N LEU A 154 -13.14 -7.78 -14.74
CA LEU A 154 -12.72 -6.53 -15.38
C LEU A 154 -13.21 -5.30 -14.60
N VAL A 155 -14.50 -5.26 -14.25
CA VAL A 155 -15.09 -4.14 -13.48
C VAL A 155 -14.38 -3.99 -12.13
N LEU A 156 -14.19 -5.10 -11.40
CA LEU A 156 -13.48 -5.07 -10.11
C LEU A 156 -12.01 -4.66 -10.26
N ALA A 157 -11.32 -5.11 -11.32
CA ALA A 157 -9.95 -4.70 -11.60
C ALA A 157 -9.84 -3.21 -11.94
N VAL A 158 -10.78 -2.65 -12.71
CA VAL A 158 -10.82 -1.21 -13.02
C VAL A 158 -11.07 -0.38 -11.76
N ILE A 159 -12.02 -0.79 -10.91
CA ILE A 159 -12.25 -0.12 -9.62
C ILE A 159 -10.97 -0.15 -8.77
N THR A 160 -10.33 -1.32 -8.68
CA THR A 160 -9.06 -1.48 -7.95
C THR A 160 -7.97 -0.55 -8.51
N ALA A 161 -7.83 -0.46 -9.83
CA ALA A 161 -6.84 0.40 -10.48
C ALA A 161 -7.07 1.89 -10.19
N ILE A 162 -8.33 2.35 -10.29
CA ILE A 162 -8.71 3.73 -9.95
C ILE A 162 -8.42 4.01 -8.48
N LEU A 163 -8.85 3.14 -7.57
CA LEU A 163 -8.59 3.32 -6.13
C LEU A 163 -7.09 3.34 -5.84
N SER A 164 -6.30 2.44 -6.42
CA SER A 164 -4.84 2.45 -6.26
C SER A 164 -4.18 3.73 -6.79
N THR A 165 -4.75 4.35 -7.83
CA THR A 165 -4.28 5.63 -8.37
C THR A 165 -4.56 6.78 -7.41
N VAL A 166 -5.77 6.83 -6.84
CA VAL A 166 -6.14 7.83 -5.82
C VAL A 166 -5.24 7.70 -4.60
N VAL A 167 -5.05 6.48 -4.12
CA VAL A 167 -4.19 6.17 -2.97
C VAL A 167 -2.75 6.64 -3.21
N PHE A 168 -2.16 6.26 -4.36
CA PHE A 168 -0.82 6.70 -4.72
C PHE A 168 -0.68 8.22 -4.77
N ALA A 169 -1.68 8.92 -5.33
CA ALA A 169 -1.65 10.37 -5.42
C ALA A 169 -1.64 11.01 -4.02
N VAL A 170 -2.47 10.51 -3.09
CA VAL A 170 -2.50 11.04 -1.73
C VAL A 170 -1.19 10.75 -0.99
N ASP A 171 -0.68 9.52 -1.05
CA ASP A 171 0.56 9.15 -0.38
C ASP A 171 1.77 9.91 -0.91
N ALA A 172 1.82 10.16 -2.22
CA ALA A 172 2.86 10.97 -2.85
C ALA A 172 2.79 12.43 -2.37
N VAL A 173 1.59 13.03 -2.32
CA VAL A 173 1.42 14.40 -1.81
C VAL A 173 1.84 14.51 -0.35
N VAL A 174 1.43 13.55 0.49
CA VAL A 174 1.82 13.52 1.91
C VAL A 174 3.34 13.42 2.05
N ALA A 175 3.98 12.55 1.28
CA ALA A 175 5.43 12.38 1.31
C ALA A 175 6.19 13.65 0.89
N GLU A 176 5.74 14.33 -0.17
CA GLU A 176 6.39 15.56 -0.65
C GLU A 176 6.15 16.76 0.28
N VAL A 177 4.93 16.93 0.81
CA VAL A 177 4.64 17.99 1.78
C VAL A 177 5.48 17.82 3.04
N ALA A 178 5.59 16.60 3.54
CA ALA A 178 6.36 16.34 4.75
C ALA A 178 7.87 16.52 4.54
N LYS A 179 8.43 16.10 3.40
CA LYS A 179 9.81 16.45 3.03
C LYS A 179 10.06 17.95 2.97
N ALA A 180 9.11 18.73 2.48
CA ALA A 180 9.28 20.17 2.34
C ALA A 180 9.16 20.91 3.69
N LYS A 181 8.39 20.38 4.64
CA LYS A 181 8.08 21.06 5.91
C LYS A 181 9.01 20.67 7.06
N ILE A 182 9.49 19.43 7.12
CA ILE A 182 10.27 18.94 8.28
C ILE A 182 11.67 19.57 8.37
N PRO A 183 12.47 19.68 7.29
CA PRO A 183 13.81 20.30 7.36
C PRO A 183 13.74 21.81 7.63
N ALA A 184 12.62 22.45 7.32
CA ALA A 184 12.42 23.88 7.58
C ALA A 184 12.24 24.20 9.07
N LEU A 185 11.96 23.21 9.91
CA LEU A 185 11.70 23.37 11.34
C LEU A 185 12.93 23.09 12.21
N THR A 186 13.90 22.33 11.69
CA THR A 186 15.07 21.87 12.46
C THR A 186 16.26 21.65 11.52
N ALA A 187 17.31 22.45 11.69
CA ALA A 187 18.44 22.56 10.75
C ALA A 187 19.35 21.31 10.68
N ASP A 188 19.24 20.38 11.64
CA ASP A 188 20.15 19.22 11.79
C ASP A 188 19.48 17.85 11.51
N LEU A 189 18.27 17.86 10.91
CA LEU A 189 17.48 16.66 10.66
C LEU A 189 17.30 16.41 9.16
N SER A 190 17.69 15.20 8.71
CA SER A 190 17.49 14.75 7.33
C SER A 190 16.24 13.88 7.22
N VAL A 191 15.56 13.98 6.08
CA VAL A 191 14.27 13.30 5.81
C VAL A 191 14.43 12.38 4.60
N GLY A 192 13.96 11.14 4.73
CA GLY A 192 13.95 10.15 3.64
C GLY A 192 12.55 9.58 3.40
N VAL A 193 12.24 9.28 2.12
CA VAL A 193 11.04 8.49 1.75
C VAL A 193 11.24 7.05 2.15
N GLY A 194 10.20 6.44 2.70
CA GLY A 194 10.16 5.03 3.02
C GLY A 194 9.59 4.16 1.92
N ASN A 195 9.64 2.85 2.15
CA ASN A 195 9.28 1.85 1.15
C ASN A 195 7.78 1.84 0.81
N ALA A 196 6.92 2.33 1.71
CA ALA A 196 5.47 2.28 1.52
C ALA A 196 5.00 2.96 0.23
N VAL A 197 5.55 4.14 -0.11
CA VAL A 197 5.18 4.88 -1.32
C VAL A 197 5.51 4.06 -2.59
N TRP A 198 6.67 3.39 -2.59
CA TRP A 198 7.08 2.53 -3.70
C TRP A 198 6.24 1.26 -3.80
N MET A 199 5.78 0.72 -2.67
CA MET A 199 4.88 -0.43 -2.63
C MET A 199 3.52 -0.10 -3.25
N VAL A 200 2.97 1.08 -2.94
CA VAL A 200 1.72 1.57 -3.56
C VAL A 200 1.89 1.79 -5.06
N LEU A 201 3.02 2.35 -5.50
CA LEU A 201 3.34 2.45 -6.93
C LEU A 201 3.38 1.07 -7.59
N GLY A 202 4.01 0.09 -6.94
CA GLY A 202 4.01 -1.30 -7.41
C GLY A 202 2.60 -1.88 -7.53
N ALA A 203 1.73 -1.61 -6.57
CA ALA A 203 0.33 -2.04 -6.60
C ALA A 203 -0.47 -1.38 -7.73
N LEU A 204 -0.24 -0.08 -7.97
CA LEU A 204 -0.82 0.67 -9.08
C LEU A 204 -0.41 0.08 -10.43
N VAL A 205 0.88 -0.17 -10.64
CA VAL A 205 1.36 -0.76 -11.89
C VAL A 205 0.78 -2.16 -12.09
N ALA A 206 0.77 -2.98 -11.04
CA ALA A 206 0.22 -4.33 -11.10
C ALA A 206 -1.29 -4.34 -11.40
N SER A 207 -2.08 -3.43 -10.81
CA SER A 207 -3.53 -3.33 -11.03
C SER A 207 -3.85 -2.88 -12.46
N TRP A 208 -3.14 -1.89 -13.00
CA TRP A 208 -3.31 -1.44 -14.39
C TRP A 208 -2.88 -2.49 -15.41
N LEU A 209 -1.78 -3.21 -15.17
CA LEU A 209 -1.41 -4.36 -16.00
C LEU A 209 -2.49 -5.45 -15.96
N GLY A 210 -3.06 -5.72 -14.78
CA GLY A 210 -4.19 -6.63 -14.63
C GLY A 210 -5.39 -6.23 -15.49
N VAL A 211 -5.75 -4.93 -15.49
CA VAL A 211 -6.81 -4.38 -16.37
C VAL A 211 -6.50 -4.64 -17.84
N ILE A 212 -5.26 -4.40 -18.28
CA ILE A 212 -4.86 -4.60 -19.69
C ILE A 212 -5.00 -6.07 -20.08
N PHE A 213 -4.50 -7.01 -19.28
CA PHE A 213 -4.58 -8.44 -19.61
C PHE A 213 -6.02 -8.98 -19.59
N ILE A 214 -6.86 -8.54 -18.64
CA ILE A 214 -8.27 -8.93 -18.59
C ILE A 214 -9.03 -8.31 -19.78
N SER A 215 -8.73 -7.06 -20.14
CA SER A 215 -9.33 -6.39 -21.30
C SER A 215 -8.97 -7.06 -22.61
N ALA A 216 -7.70 -7.46 -22.80
CA ALA A 216 -7.26 -8.22 -23.96
C ALA A 216 -8.07 -9.52 -24.11
N ARG A 217 -8.37 -10.21 -23.00
CA ARG A 217 -9.26 -11.39 -23.00
C ARG A 217 -10.71 -11.01 -23.27
N ALA A 218 -11.23 -9.94 -22.67
CA ALA A 218 -12.64 -9.55 -22.81
C ALA A 218 -12.98 -9.16 -24.25
N CYS A 219 -12.09 -8.41 -24.90
CA CYS A 219 -12.25 -7.92 -26.27
C CYS A 219 -11.69 -8.85 -27.35
N PHE A 220 -11.01 -9.95 -26.98
CA PHE A 220 -10.25 -10.82 -27.90
C PHE A 220 -9.20 -10.06 -28.72
N CYS A 221 -8.56 -9.06 -28.12
CA CYS A 221 -7.50 -8.27 -28.73
C CYS A 221 -6.11 -8.82 -28.34
N CYS A 222 -5.03 -8.23 -28.89
CA CYS A 222 -3.63 -8.57 -28.54
C CYS A 222 -3.27 -10.07 -28.69
N GLY A 223 -3.79 -10.72 -29.74
CA GLY A 223 -3.46 -12.13 -30.06
C GLY A 223 -4.25 -13.17 -29.26
N VAL A 224 -5.24 -12.76 -28.45
CA VAL A 224 -6.12 -13.69 -27.73
C VAL A 224 -7.19 -14.25 -28.67
N ARG A 225 -6.86 -15.33 -29.38
CA ARG A 225 -7.80 -16.02 -30.28
C ARG A 225 -8.92 -16.69 -29.49
N ARG A 226 -10.17 -16.49 -29.93
CA ARG A 226 -11.35 -17.21 -29.42
C ARG A 226 -11.13 -18.71 -29.66
N ARG A 227 -10.82 -19.47 -28.61
CA ARG A 227 -10.77 -20.93 -28.67
C ARG A 227 -12.19 -21.46 -28.63
N ASP A 228 -12.56 -22.27 -29.62
CA ASP A 228 -13.88 -22.88 -29.65
C ASP A 228 -13.93 -23.95 -28.55
N ILE A 229 -15.02 -24.00 -27.77
CA ILE A 229 -15.15 -24.87 -26.59
C ILE A 229 -15.06 -26.36 -26.99
N ARG A 230 -15.26 -26.65 -28.28
CA ARG A 230 -15.10 -27.97 -28.91
C ARG A 230 -13.66 -28.51 -28.88
N ASP A 231 -12.65 -27.67 -28.68
CA ASP A 231 -11.24 -28.09 -28.64
C ASP A 231 -10.83 -28.76 -27.31
N TYR A 232 -11.70 -28.80 -26.29
CA TYR A 232 -11.43 -29.43 -24.99
C TYR A 232 -12.05 -30.83 -24.83
N LYS A 233 -12.23 -31.58 -25.94
CA LYS A 233 -12.50 -33.02 -25.89
C LYS A 233 -11.19 -33.78 -25.70
N PHE A 234 -10.87 -34.08 -24.44
CA PHE A 234 -10.10 -35.26 -24.04
C PHE A 234 -10.88 -35.90 -22.89
#